data_AF-A0A0B1NW53-F1
#
_entry.id   AF-A0A0B1NW53-F1
#
_cell.length_a   1.000
_cell.length_b   1.000
_cell.length_c   1.000
_cell.angle_alpha   90.00
_cell.angle_beta   90.00
_cell.angle_gamma   90.00
#
_symmetry.space_group_name_H-M   'P 1'
#
loop_
_entity.id
_entity.type
_entity.pdbx_description
1 polymer ?
#
loop_
_entity_poly.entity_id
_entity_poly.type
_entity_poly.pdbx_seq_one_letter_code
_entity_poly.pdbx_strand_id
1 'polypeptide(L)'
;MSDKINYSTRTPDFSRSGRFDGSIPASRWLARLAFDLKKGDGKILPEEFLEAVEILLDGDAAMWLDSSKMFRDIIDNRQQATENDVEALKEALKAEFPIRVVERTEGNVQQEIRSFKQFPEEPLLTYYGRAKHLLRRAYGRDEPVQVNTGMVINPLSPLEKMMLSGIVSAFVEGLFDAELRSLAIRRSVMGCGSLLSAYQIVQDIKLGMETEREVEARLAKEREYLDLKALVLREFGRPASTLLAEFNSGSRLNRSEVLEQTEDADMPFRPVPAKNAFQIGTRNMRHGEKSIIGRGEPSVHKSRKVPVSSSMRPPEDTSSLPSNSVSRNPFVNGTRTYRKDKDGQLCIRCVSITIQENV
;
A
#
# COMPACT_ATOMS: atom_id res chain seq x y z
N MET A 1 38.09 -29.82 50.86
CA MET A 1 38.15 -28.53 50.16
C MET A 1 37.09 -28.58 49.09
N SER A 2 35.96 -27.92 49.31
CA SER A 2 34.84 -27.86 48.36
C SER A 2 34.21 -26.49 48.49
N ASP A 3 33.92 -25.94 47.33
CA ASP A 3 33.94 -24.51 47.03
C ASP A 3 32.88 -23.69 47.75
N LYS A 4 33.31 -22.53 48.27
CA LYS A 4 32.43 -21.45 48.69
C LYS A 4 31.74 -20.90 47.45
N ILE A 5 30.46 -21.23 47.28
CA ILE A 5 29.57 -20.56 46.32
C ILE A 5 29.47 -19.10 46.77
N ASN A 6 30.16 -18.24 46.03
CA ASN A 6 30.13 -16.81 46.19
C ASN A 6 28.76 -16.34 45.71
N TYR A 7 27.83 -16.11 46.63
CA TYR A 7 26.60 -15.38 46.33
C TYR A 7 27.01 -13.93 46.04
N SER A 8 27.37 -13.65 44.79
CA SER A 8 27.43 -12.27 44.30
C SER A 8 26.04 -11.68 44.51
N THR A 9 25.90 -10.86 45.54
CA THR A 9 24.85 -9.87 45.71
C THR A 9 24.92 -8.92 44.52
N ARG A 10 24.34 -9.35 43.40
CA ARG A 10 24.22 -8.54 42.19
C ARG A 10 23.24 -7.43 42.54
N THR A 11 23.78 -6.23 42.77
CA THR A 11 22.99 -5.00 42.85
C THR A 11 22.24 -4.84 41.53
N PRO A 12 20.95 -4.51 41.54
CA PRO A 12 20.22 -4.23 40.30
C PRO A 12 20.92 -3.09 39.55
N ASP A 13 21.24 -3.31 38.28
CA ASP A 13 21.93 -2.32 37.44
C ASP A 13 20.95 -1.34 36.77
N PHE A 14 19.65 -1.53 37.00
CA PHE A 14 18.52 -0.77 36.45
C PHE A 14 18.62 -0.52 34.94
N SER A 15 19.32 -1.40 34.23
CA SER A 15 19.64 -1.25 32.79
C SER A 15 18.40 -1.28 31.90
N ARG A 16 17.28 -1.88 32.37
CA ARG A 16 16.05 -1.99 31.58
C ARG A 16 15.04 -0.92 31.93
N SER A 17 14.88 -0.60 33.21
CA SER A 17 14.02 0.48 33.69
C SER A 17 14.54 1.84 33.24
N GLY A 18 15.83 2.10 33.49
CA GLY A 18 16.44 3.40 33.24
C GLY A 18 15.75 4.51 34.02
N ARG A 19 16.18 5.75 33.77
CA ARG A 19 15.52 6.94 34.34
C ARG A 19 14.13 7.15 33.76
N PHE A 20 13.25 7.73 34.55
CA PHE A 20 11.87 8.03 34.17
C PHE A 20 11.57 9.51 34.31
N ASP A 21 11.38 10.16 33.17
CA ASP A 21 11.03 11.57 33.02
C ASP A 21 9.54 11.80 32.69
N GLY A 22 8.74 10.74 32.63
CA GLY A 22 7.34 10.80 32.19
C GLY A 22 7.13 10.70 30.67
N SER A 23 8.18 10.51 29.87
CA SER A 23 8.08 10.39 28.40
C SER A 23 7.40 9.10 27.91
N ILE A 24 7.40 8.06 28.74
CA ILE A 24 6.70 6.79 28.50
C ILE A 24 5.59 6.59 29.54
N PRO A 25 4.56 5.77 29.26
CA PRO A 25 3.54 5.48 30.26
C PRO A 25 4.14 4.86 31.51
N ALA A 26 3.72 5.31 32.70
CA ALA A 26 4.22 4.79 33.97
C ALA A 26 3.99 3.28 34.11
N SER A 27 2.90 2.73 33.57
CA SER A 27 2.65 1.28 33.57
C SER A 27 3.76 0.49 32.89
N ARG A 28 4.34 1.02 31.81
CA ARG A 28 5.43 0.39 31.07
C ARG A 28 6.75 0.52 31.81
N TRP A 29 7.02 1.67 32.41
CA TRP A 29 8.23 1.86 33.21
C TRP A 29 8.21 1.01 34.49
N LEU A 30 7.10 1.01 35.24
CA LEU A 30 6.91 0.17 36.43
C LEU A 30 7.10 -1.33 36.14
N ALA A 31 6.67 -1.81 34.97
CA ALA A 31 6.90 -3.20 34.57
C ALA A 31 8.40 -3.51 34.35
N ARG A 32 9.17 -2.55 33.85
CA ARG A 32 10.62 -2.68 33.70
C ARG A 32 11.32 -2.62 35.05
N LEU A 33 10.89 -1.71 35.92
CA LEU A 33 11.41 -1.58 37.28
C LEU A 33 11.16 -2.86 38.10
N ALA A 34 9.95 -3.40 38.04
CA ALA A 34 9.61 -4.67 38.70
C ALA A 34 10.45 -5.85 38.18
N PHE A 35 10.83 -5.83 36.90
CA PHE A 35 11.74 -6.84 36.34
C PHE A 35 13.16 -6.68 36.88
N ASP A 36 13.69 -5.45 36.94
CA ASP A 36 15.04 -5.17 37.43
C ASP A 36 15.18 -5.44 38.94
N LEU A 37 14.12 -5.20 39.71
CA LEU A 37 14.06 -5.49 41.14
C LEU A 37 13.82 -6.98 41.45
N LYS A 38 13.49 -7.81 40.45
CA LYS A 38 13.23 -9.24 40.66
C LYS A 38 14.53 -9.99 40.95
N LYS A 39 14.90 -10.06 42.22
CA LYS A 39 16.09 -10.74 42.75
C LYS A 39 15.76 -12.16 43.17
N GLY A 40 15.81 -13.12 42.24
CA GLY A 40 15.46 -14.52 42.53
C GLY A 40 14.06 -14.67 43.17
N ASP A 41 13.85 -15.71 43.98
CA ASP A 41 12.58 -15.98 44.69
C ASP A 41 12.29 -15.01 45.88
N GLY A 42 13.05 -13.93 46.02
CA GLY A 42 12.86 -12.93 47.07
C GLY A 42 11.72 -11.95 46.77
N LYS A 43 10.87 -11.68 47.77
CA LYS A 43 9.90 -10.58 47.72
C LYS A 43 10.64 -9.24 47.77
N ILE A 44 10.23 -8.29 46.92
CA ILE A 44 10.76 -6.92 46.91
C ILE A 44 10.24 -6.20 48.16
N LEU A 45 11.13 -5.62 48.96
CA LEU A 45 10.74 -4.84 50.13
C LEU A 45 10.19 -3.46 49.71
N PRO A 46 9.18 -2.91 50.40
CA PRO A 46 8.67 -1.56 50.13
C PRO A 46 9.76 -0.48 50.13
N GLU A 47 10.71 -0.56 51.06
CA GLU A 47 11.85 0.35 51.15
C GLU A 47 12.72 0.33 49.89
N GLU A 48 13.09 -0.87 49.41
CA GLU A 48 13.93 -1.04 48.20
C GLU A 48 13.23 -0.49 46.95
N PHE A 49 11.90 -0.64 46.87
CA PHE A 49 11.12 -0.09 45.77
C PHE A 49 11.08 1.44 45.81
N LEU A 50 10.84 2.03 46.98
CA LEU A 50 10.76 3.48 47.15
C LEU A 50 12.10 4.17 46.92
N GLU A 51 13.19 3.57 47.38
CA GLU A 51 14.56 4.05 47.10
C GLU A 51 14.86 4.02 45.60
N ALA A 52 14.49 2.94 44.90
CA ALA A 52 14.66 2.87 43.46
C ALA A 52 13.83 3.93 42.72
N VAL A 53 12.60 4.19 43.16
CA VAL A 53 11.77 5.25 42.58
C VAL A 53 12.42 6.62 42.78
N GLU A 54 12.88 6.95 43.99
CA GLU A 54 13.54 8.24 44.27
C GLU A 54 14.78 8.48 43.38
N ILE A 55 15.59 7.45 43.15
CA ILE A 55 16.82 7.55 42.35
C ILE A 55 16.52 7.62 40.85
N LEU A 56 15.50 6.90 40.38
CA LEU A 56 15.24 6.72 38.95
C LEU A 56 14.26 7.74 38.38
N LEU A 57 13.45 8.40 39.18
CA LEU A 57 12.64 9.52 38.71
C LEU A 57 13.54 10.70 38.32
N ASP A 58 13.22 11.33 37.21
CA ASP A 58 13.92 12.50 36.68
C ASP A 58 12.90 13.47 36.07
N GLY A 59 13.34 14.69 35.74
CA GLY A 59 12.52 15.69 35.03
C GLY A 59 11.14 15.91 35.63
N ASP A 60 10.10 15.87 34.78
CA ASP A 60 8.71 16.14 35.16
C ASP A 60 8.17 15.14 36.20
N ALA A 61 8.63 13.89 36.16
CA ALA A 61 8.21 12.87 37.12
C ALA A 61 8.82 13.07 38.51
N ALA A 62 10.07 13.53 38.59
CA ALA A 62 10.68 13.93 39.86
C ALA A 62 9.98 15.17 40.44
N MET A 63 9.73 16.19 39.61
CA MET A 63 9.00 17.40 40.05
C MET A 63 7.59 17.08 40.57
N TRP A 64 6.89 16.15 39.92
CA TRP A 64 5.59 15.68 40.40
C TRP A 64 5.69 15.01 41.77
N LEU A 65 6.66 14.10 41.95
CA LEU A 65 6.86 13.43 43.23
C LEU A 65 7.13 14.44 44.35
N ASP A 66 7.98 15.44 44.08
CA ASP A 66 8.33 16.52 45.01
C ASP A 66 7.17 17.47 45.31
N SER A 67 6.23 17.61 44.39
CA SER A 67 5.02 18.42 44.58
C SER A 67 3.98 17.76 45.50
N SER A 68 4.01 16.43 45.64
CA SER A 68 3.07 15.68 46.48
C SER A 68 3.63 15.49 47.89
N LYS A 69 3.15 16.29 48.84
CA LYS A 69 3.51 16.17 50.26
C LYS A 69 3.32 14.74 50.79
N MET A 70 2.22 14.09 50.40
CA MET A 70 1.91 12.73 50.81
C MET A 70 3.01 11.74 50.35
N PHE A 71 3.44 11.81 49.09
CA PHE A 71 4.43 10.87 48.58
C PHE A 71 5.85 11.22 49.04
N ARG A 72 6.18 12.49 49.28
CA ARG A 72 7.45 12.84 49.93
C ARG A 72 7.52 12.34 51.36
N ASP A 73 6.45 12.49 52.15
CA ASP A 73 6.41 11.93 53.50
C ASP A 73 6.62 10.40 53.49
N ILE A 74 6.11 9.68 52.48
CA ILE A 74 6.33 8.22 52.31
C ILE A 74 7.77 7.90 51.93
N ILE A 75 8.40 8.66 51.02
CA ILE A 75 9.79 8.44 50.58
C ILE A 75 10.78 8.76 51.70
N ASP A 76 10.55 9.86 52.42
CA ASP A 76 11.39 10.30 53.53
C ASP A 76 11.30 9.31 54.71
N ASN A 77 10.14 8.68 54.91
CA ASN A 77 9.90 7.64 55.91
C ASN A 77 9.86 6.21 55.32
N ARG A 78 10.56 5.95 54.21
CA ARG A 78 10.51 4.67 53.46
C ARG A 78 10.73 3.40 54.29
N GLN A 79 11.46 3.49 55.41
CA GLN A 79 11.69 2.39 56.35
C GLN A 79 10.41 1.91 57.06
N GLN A 80 9.40 2.77 57.16
CA GLN A 80 8.09 2.48 57.76
C GLN A 80 7.00 2.28 56.71
N ALA A 81 7.34 2.34 55.42
CA ALA A 81 6.38 2.24 54.34
C ALA A 81 5.79 0.83 54.23
N THR A 82 4.49 0.77 53.97
CA THR A 82 3.73 -0.46 53.81
C THR A 82 3.56 -0.83 52.34
N GLU A 83 3.14 -2.06 52.07
CA GLU A 83 2.77 -2.48 50.70
C GLU A 83 1.64 -1.62 50.12
N ASN A 84 0.74 -1.10 50.97
CA ASN A 84 -0.33 -0.20 50.55
C ASN A 84 0.20 1.15 50.06
N ASP A 85 1.26 1.67 50.67
CA ASP A 85 1.88 2.94 50.27
C ASP A 85 2.56 2.80 48.90
N VAL A 86 3.21 1.66 48.67
CA VAL A 86 3.79 1.31 47.37
C VAL A 86 2.71 1.17 46.30
N GLU A 87 1.58 0.52 46.61
CA GLU A 87 0.50 0.37 45.64
C GLU A 87 -0.20 1.71 45.35
N ALA A 88 -0.41 2.55 46.38
CA ALA A 88 -0.94 3.90 46.23
C ALA A 88 -0.02 4.77 45.34
N LEU A 89 1.29 4.68 45.54
CA LEU A 89 2.26 5.39 44.70
C LEU A 89 2.23 4.89 43.25
N LYS A 90 2.15 3.57 43.02
CA LYS A 90 2.04 3.02 41.66
C LYS A 90 0.77 3.49 40.95
N GLU A 91 -0.36 3.47 41.64
CA GLU A 91 -1.64 3.92 41.06
C GLU A 91 -1.61 5.42 40.77
N ALA A 92 -1.06 6.23 41.68
CA ALA A 92 -0.90 7.66 41.45
C ALA A 92 0.06 7.96 40.29
N LEU A 93 1.17 7.23 40.18
CA LEU A 93 2.12 7.39 39.07
C LEU A 93 1.49 7.00 37.73
N LYS A 94 0.67 5.93 37.70
CA LYS A 94 -0.12 5.55 36.51
C LYS A 94 -1.19 6.59 36.15
N ALA A 95 -1.79 7.24 37.15
CA ALA A 95 -2.79 8.28 36.93
C ALA A 95 -2.17 9.56 36.36
N GLU A 96 -1.01 9.96 36.86
CA GLU A 96 -0.28 11.15 36.41
C GLU A 96 0.37 10.96 35.03
N PHE A 97 0.97 9.79 34.82
CA PHE A 97 1.63 9.42 33.56
C PHE A 97 0.87 8.26 32.90
N PRO A 98 -0.39 8.49 32.47
CA PRO A 98 -1.21 7.44 31.90
C PRO A 98 -0.63 6.98 30.57
N ILE A 99 -1.19 5.88 30.06
CA ILE A 99 -0.98 5.50 28.66
C ILE A 99 -1.55 6.63 27.81
N ARG A 100 -0.69 7.56 27.41
CA ARG A 100 -0.98 8.47 26.31
C ARG A 100 -1.02 7.61 25.06
N VAL A 101 -2.19 7.05 24.75
CA VAL A 101 -2.53 6.84 23.34
C VAL A 101 -2.37 8.22 22.76
N VAL A 102 -1.35 8.40 21.92
CA VAL A 102 -1.07 9.66 21.29
C VAL A 102 -2.29 10.00 20.42
N GLU A 103 -3.28 10.67 20.99
CA GLU A 103 -4.22 11.48 20.23
C GLU A 103 -3.40 12.67 19.75
N ARG A 104 -2.64 12.44 18.66
CA ARG A 104 -2.13 13.50 17.80
C ARG A 104 -3.36 14.21 17.24
N THR A 105 -3.91 15.18 17.97
CA THR A 105 -5.01 16.08 17.57
C THR A 105 -5.78 15.51 16.39
N GLU A 106 -6.44 14.38 16.65
CA GLU A 106 -6.80 13.44 15.59
C GLU A 106 -7.85 14.11 14.70
N GLY A 107 -7.47 14.38 13.45
CA GLY A 107 -8.31 15.11 12.51
C GLY A 107 -9.62 14.38 12.23
N ASN A 108 -10.50 15.04 11.49
CA ASN A 108 -11.71 14.40 10.99
C ASN A 108 -11.34 13.18 10.14
N VAL A 109 -11.66 11.97 10.62
CA VAL A 109 -11.38 10.68 9.96
C VAL A 109 -11.87 10.68 8.51
N GLN A 110 -13.01 11.31 8.21
CA GLN A 110 -13.54 11.38 6.84
C GLN A 110 -12.65 12.24 5.93
N GLN A 111 -12.06 13.32 6.45
CA GLN A 111 -11.14 14.15 5.70
C GLN A 111 -9.80 13.45 5.49
N GLU A 112 -9.34 12.70 6.48
CA GLU A 112 -8.14 11.88 6.37
C GLU A 112 -8.29 10.77 5.33
N ILE A 113 -9.45 10.08 5.28
CA ILE A 113 -9.75 9.09 4.23
C ILE A 113 -9.68 9.74 2.84
N ARG A 114 -10.31 10.92 2.66
CA ARG A 114 -10.34 11.61 1.36
C ARG A 114 -8.98 12.12 0.89
N SER A 115 -8.09 12.45 1.83
CA SER A 115 -6.75 12.98 1.54
C SER A 115 -5.65 11.92 1.69
N PHE A 116 -6.04 10.66 1.92
CA PHE A 116 -5.12 9.58 2.17
C PHE A 116 -4.30 9.28 0.91
N LYS A 117 -2.99 9.51 1.01
CA LYS A 117 -2.05 9.27 -0.08
C LYS A 117 -0.68 8.88 0.45
N GLN A 118 0.01 8.09 -0.36
CA GLN A 118 1.39 7.68 -0.16
C GLN A 118 2.32 8.86 -0.43
N PHE A 119 3.32 9.06 0.42
CA PHE A 119 4.36 10.06 0.15
C PHE A 119 5.41 9.53 -0.85
N PRO A 120 6.11 10.41 -1.60
CA PRO A 120 7.07 9.99 -2.62
C PRO A 120 8.16 9.02 -2.13
N GLU A 121 8.64 9.22 -0.91
CA GLU A 121 9.72 8.43 -0.30
C GLU A 121 9.20 7.37 0.68
N GLU A 122 7.88 7.22 0.80
CA GLU A 122 7.28 6.32 1.76
C GLU A 122 7.23 4.88 1.24
N PRO A 123 7.85 3.91 1.95
CA PRO A 123 7.75 2.51 1.59
C PRO A 123 6.30 2.02 1.65
N LEU A 124 5.92 1.12 0.74
CA LEU A 124 4.55 0.59 0.65
C LEU A 124 4.10 -0.04 1.98
N LEU A 125 5.00 -0.73 2.70
CA LEU A 125 4.72 -1.31 4.01
C LEU A 125 4.36 -0.25 5.07
N THR A 126 5.06 0.89 5.06
CA THR A 126 4.79 2.02 5.96
C THR A 126 3.44 2.67 5.63
N TYR A 127 3.17 2.85 4.33
CA TYR A 127 1.90 3.36 3.84
C TYR A 127 0.71 2.45 4.22
N TYR A 128 0.87 1.13 4.07
CA TYR A 128 -0.08 0.13 4.56
C TYR A 128 -0.25 0.19 6.09
N GLY A 129 0.83 0.42 6.83
CA GLY A 129 0.79 0.67 8.27
C GLY A 129 -0.14 1.85 8.64
N ARG A 130 -0.04 2.96 7.91
CA ARG A 130 -0.94 4.12 8.08
C ARG A 130 -2.38 3.81 7.72
N ALA A 131 -2.62 3.05 6.65
CA ALA A 131 -3.97 2.64 6.26
C ALA A 131 -4.63 1.78 7.35
N LYS A 132 -3.89 0.85 7.96
CA LYS A 132 -4.36 0.07 9.12
C LYS A 132 -4.65 0.93 10.34
N HIS A 133 -3.81 1.93 10.60
CA HIS A 133 -4.03 2.86 11.70
C HIS A 133 -5.30 3.69 11.46
N LEU A 134 -5.51 4.19 10.24
CA LEU A 134 -6.72 4.91 9.83
C LEU A 134 -7.98 4.02 9.97
N LEU A 135 -7.89 2.75 9.60
CA LEU A 135 -8.99 1.79 9.76
C LEU A 135 -9.39 1.60 11.21
N ARG A 136 -8.41 1.46 12.12
CA ARG A 136 -8.67 1.34 13.56
C ARG A 136 -9.31 2.61 14.13
N ARG A 137 -8.86 3.79 13.69
CA ARG A 137 -9.44 5.08 14.09
C ARG A 137 -10.85 5.30 13.56
N ALA A 138 -11.17 4.72 12.41
CA ALA A 138 -12.52 4.69 11.85
C ALA A 138 -13.47 3.71 12.56
N TYR A 139 -13.06 3.09 13.67
CA TYR A 139 -13.76 1.98 14.34
C TYR A 139 -14.01 0.78 13.41
N GLY A 140 -13.23 0.66 12.34
CA GLY A 140 -13.27 -0.46 11.40
C GLY A 140 -12.32 -1.58 11.81
N ARG A 141 -12.68 -2.80 11.45
CA ARG A 141 -11.82 -3.98 11.56
C ARG A 141 -11.53 -4.50 10.15
N ASP A 142 -10.33 -5.03 9.95
CA ASP A 142 -10.02 -5.77 8.71
C ASP A 142 -10.76 -7.10 8.74
N GLU A 143 -11.01 -7.69 7.58
CA GLU A 143 -11.68 -8.99 7.48
C GLU A 143 -10.80 -10.04 8.19
N PRO A 144 -11.35 -10.85 9.11
CA PRO A 144 -10.58 -11.88 9.78
C PRO A 144 -10.04 -12.86 8.74
N VAL A 145 -8.75 -13.22 8.86
CA VAL A 145 -8.17 -14.28 8.04
C VAL A 145 -8.99 -15.54 8.32
N GLN A 146 -9.69 -16.05 7.30
CA GLN A 146 -10.52 -17.24 7.43
C GLN A 146 -9.65 -18.38 7.96
N VAL A 147 -9.89 -18.79 9.20
CA VAL A 147 -9.30 -20.00 9.76
C VAL A 147 -10.08 -21.17 9.16
N ASN A 148 -9.37 -22.20 8.71
CA ASN A 148 -9.76 -23.31 7.82
C ASN A 148 -11.04 -24.11 8.16
N THR A 149 -11.86 -23.68 9.12
CA THR A 149 -13.08 -24.34 9.59
C THR A 149 -14.37 -23.80 8.95
N GLY A 150 -14.28 -22.88 7.99
CA GLY A 150 -15.46 -22.34 7.26
C GLY A 150 -16.43 -21.51 8.11
N MET A 151 -16.11 -21.28 9.39
CA MET A 151 -16.93 -20.53 10.32
C MET A 151 -16.29 -19.14 10.53
N VAL A 152 -16.97 -18.10 10.03
CA VAL A 152 -16.56 -16.70 10.26
C VAL A 152 -16.92 -16.34 11.70
N ILE A 153 -15.93 -16.40 12.58
CA ILE A 153 -16.08 -15.92 13.96
C ILE A 153 -16.12 -14.38 13.90
N ASN A 154 -17.23 -13.79 14.32
CA ASN A 154 -17.47 -12.34 14.36
C ASN A 154 -17.41 -11.63 12.98
N PRO A 155 -18.42 -11.82 12.11
CA PRO A 155 -18.48 -11.12 10.83
C PRO A 155 -18.47 -9.60 11.01
N LEU A 156 -17.87 -8.89 10.05
CA LEU A 156 -17.92 -7.43 10.00
C LEU A 156 -19.37 -6.95 9.85
N SER A 157 -19.74 -5.97 10.66
CA SER A 157 -21.00 -5.24 10.53
C SER A 157 -21.05 -4.48 9.19
N PRO A 158 -22.26 -4.12 8.69
CA PRO A 158 -22.38 -3.38 7.43
C PRO A 158 -21.60 -2.05 7.43
N LEU A 159 -21.54 -1.37 8.56
CA LEU A 159 -20.78 -0.13 8.74
C LEU A 159 -19.27 -0.38 8.65
N GLU A 160 -18.76 -1.43 9.31
CA GLU A 160 -17.35 -1.81 9.24
C GLU A 160 -16.94 -2.17 7.80
N LYS A 161 -17.79 -2.90 7.07
CA LYS A 161 -17.55 -3.23 5.65
C LYS A 161 -17.48 -1.99 4.77
N MET A 162 -18.38 -1.03 4.98
CA MET A 162 -18.38 0.24 4.26
C MET A 162 -17.10 1.03 4.54
N MET A 163 -16.69 1.14 5.81
CA MET A 163 -15.46 1.84 6.18
C MET A 163 -14.22 1.16 5.62
N LEU A 164 -14.15 -0.17 5.69
CA LEU A 164 -13.06 -0.96 5.12
C LEU A 164 -12.96 -0.77 3.61
N SER A 165 -14.08 -0.87 2.89
CA SER A 165 -14.12 -0.64 1.43
C SER A 165 -13.69 0.78 1.05
N GLY A 166 -14.12 1.79 1.81
CA GLY A 166 -13.70 3.18 1.61
C GLY A 166 -12.20 3.37 1.81
N ILE A 167 -11.62 2.75 2.85
CA ILE A 167 -10.19 2.84 3.15
C ILE A 167 -9.35 2.04 2.15
N VAL A 168 -9.82 0.88 1.69
CA VAL A 168 -9.17 0.10 0.62
C VAL A 168 -9.13 0.91 -0.68
N SER A 169 -10.23 1.56 -1.03
CA SER A 169 -10.30 2.43 -2.20
C SER A 169 -9.31 3.60 -2.09
N ALA A 170 -9.34 4.31 -0.95
CA ALA A 170 -8.41 5.41 -0.69
C ALA A 170 -6.94 4.96 -0.68
N PHE A 171 -6.66 3.77 -0.15
CA PHE A 171 -5.31 3.19 -0.16
C PHE A 171 -4.80 3.00 -1.59
N VAL A 172 -5.61 2.39 -2.48
CA VAL A 172 -5.25 2.14 -3.89
C VAL A 172 -5.15 3.44 -4.68
N GLU A 173 -6.13 4.33 -4.56
CA GLU A 173 -6.14 5.62 -5.27
C GLU A 173 -5.00 6.55 -4.84
N GLY A 174 -4.61 6.44 -3.56
CA GLY A 174 -3.54 7.21 -2.95
C GLY A 174 -2.12 6.70 -3.23
N LEU A 175 -1.95 5.60 -3.97
CA LEU A 175 -0.62 5.10 -4.36
C LEU A 175 0.16 6.18 -5.15
N PHE A 176 1.43 6.35 -4.80
CA PHE A 176 2.27 7.40 -5.37
C PHE A 176 2.65 7.12 -6.83
N ASP A 177 3.06 5.87 -7.11
CA ASP A 177 3.41 5.43 -8.46
C ASP A 177 2.14 5.29 -9.32
N ALA A 178 2.06 6.10 -10.39
CA ALA A 178 0.90 6.15 -11.26
C ALA A 178 0.70 4.87 -12.08
N GLU A 179 1.78 4.19 -12.48
CA GLU A 179 1.71 2.92 -13.20
C GLU A 179 1.22 1.80 -12.27
N LEU A 180 1.80 1.72 -11.07
CA LEU A 180 1.38 0.77 -10.03
C LEU A 180 -0.10 0.97 -9.68
N ARG A 181 -0.53 2.22 -9.50
CA ARG A 181 -1.93 2.58 -9.23
C ARG A 181 -2.85 2.15 -10.36
N SER A 182 -2.52 2.50 -11.60
CA SER A 182 -3.30 2.13 -12.79
C SER A 182 -3.47 0.61 -12.90
N LEU A 183 -2.39 -0.14 -12.65
CA LEU A 183 -2.40 -1.59 -12.70
C LEU A 183 -3.18 -2.23 -11.54
N ALA A 184 -3.08 -1.66 -10.34
CA ALA A 184 -3.89 -2.08 -9.18
C ALA A 184 -5.40 -1.85 -9.42
N ILE A 185 -5.78 -0.71 -10.00
CA ILE A 185 -7.16 -0.43 -10.41
C ILE A 185 -7.63 -1.44 -11.47
N ARG A 186 -6.80 -1.73 -12.49
CA ARG A 186 -7.10 -2.70 -13.54
C ARG A 186 -7.30 -4.13 -13.00
N ARG A 187 -6.60 -4.48 -11.93
CA ARG A 187 -6.76 -5.77 -11.23
C ARG A 187 -7.89 -5.78 -10.19
N SER A 188 -8.71 -4.73 -10.15
CA SER A 188 -9.87 -4.62 -9.25
C SER A 188 -9.52 -4.72 -7.76
N VAL A 189 -8.33 -4.25 -7.36
CA VAL A 189 -7.86 -4.31 -5.97
C VAL A 189 -8.78 -3.53 -5.01
N MET A 190 -9.46 -2.49 -5.50
CA MET A 190 -10.43 -1.73 -4.70
C MET A 190 -11.63 -2.57 -4.24
N GLY A 191 -11.93 -3.67 -4.97
CA GLY A 191 -12.98 -4.61 -4.62
C GLY A 191 -12.56 -5.65 -3.57
N CYS A 192 -11.32 -5.60 -3.06
CA CYS A 192 -10.87 -6.51 -2.02
C CYS A 192 -11.65 -6.27 -0.72
N GLY A 193 -12.20 -7.33 -0.15
CA GLY A 193 -12.86 -7.30 1.16
C GLY A 193 -11.89 -7.14 2.32
N SER A 194 -10.58 -7.14 2.08
CA SER A 194 -9.54 -6.99 3.10
C SER A 194 -8.46 -6.02 2.65
N LEU A 195 -8.00 -5.20 3.60
CA LEU A 195 -6.88 -4.29 3.40
C LEU A 195 -5.56 -5.05 3.29
N LEU A 196 -5.39 -6.15 4.03
CA LEU A 196 -4.25 -7.04 3.90
C LEU A 196 -4.16 -7.64 2.49
N SER A 197 -5.27 -8.17 1.97
CA SER A 197 -5.31 -8.74 0.61
C SER A 197 -5.00 -7.66 -0.44
N ALA A 198 -5.54 -6.45 -0.28
CA ALA A 198 -5.23 -5.33 -1.16
C ALA A 198 -3.73 -5.01 -1.17
N TYR A 199 -3.11 -4.92 0.01
CA TYR A 199 -1.66 -4.70 0.15
C TYR A 199 -0.84 -5.81 -0.52
N GLN A 200 -1.19 -7.08 -0.30
CA GLN A 200 -0.48 -8.22 -0.88
C GLN A 200 -0.52 -8.17 -2.41
N ILE A 201 -1.70 -7.94 -2.99
CA ILE A 201 -1.83 -7.84 -4.43
C ILE A 201 -0.98 -6.69 -4.96
N VAL A 202 -1.06 -5.49 -4.35
CA VAL A 202 -0.25 -4.32 -4.76
C VAL A 202 1.25 -4.61 -4.68
N GLN A 203 1.69 -5.28 -3.61
CA GLN A 203 3.08 -5.70 -3.45
C GLN A 203 3.51 -6.67 -4.55
N ASP A 204 2.67 -7.64 -4.91
CA ASP A 204 2.93 -8.58 -6.01
C ASP A 204 2.96 -7.87 -7.36
N ILE A 205 2.08 -6.89 -7.59
CA ILE A 205 2.12 -6.05 -8.80
C ILE A 205 3.46 -5.33 -8.89
N LYS A 206 3.88 -4.68 -7.80
CA LYS A 206 5.11 -3.90 -7.74
C LYS A 206 6.33 -4.78 -8.07
N LEU A 207 6.41 -5.95 -7.43
CA LEU A 207 7.47 -6.91 -7.72
C LEU A 207 7.45 -7.38 -9.17
N GLY A 208 6.26 -7.68 -9.71
CA GLY A 208 6.08 -8.07 -11.11
C GLY A 208 6.59 -7.00 -12.09
N MET A 209 6.26 -5.72 -11.86
CA MET A 209 6.73 -4.60 -12.68
C MET A 209 8.25 -4.46 -12.66
N GLU A 210 8.88 -4.64 -11.49
CA GLU A 210 10.34 -4.61 -11.36
C GLU A 210 10.98 -5.75 -12.17
N THR A 211 10.44 -6.97 -12.08
CA THR A 211 10.94 -8.11 -12.86
C THR A 211 10.73 -7.94 -14.37
N GLU A 212 9.60 -7.40 -14.80
CA GLU A 212 9.31 -7.16 -16.22
C GLU A 212 10.27 -6.13 -16.82
N ARG A 213 10.52 -5.04 -16.07
CA ARG A 213 11.48 -3.99 -16.47
C ARG A 213 12.90 -4.54 -16.59
N GLU A 214 13.32 -5.44 -15.70
CA GLU A 214 14.62 -6.11 -15.79
C GLU A 214 14.71 -7.01 -17.03
N VAL A 215 13.66 -7.79 -17.32
CA VAL A 215 13.59 -8.65 -18.51
C VAL A 215 13.63 -7.82 -19.79
N GLU A 216 12.86 -6.73 -19.86
CA GLU A 216 12.85 -5.83 -21.01
C GLU A 216 14.22 -5.19 -21.23
N ALA A 217 14.88 -4.71 -20.17
CA ALA A 217 16.24 -4.17 -20.25
C ALA A 217 17.25 -5.21 -20.78
N ARG A 218 17.12 -6.47 -20.34
CA ARG A 218 17.96 -7.58 -20.85
C ARG A 218 17.71 -7.85 -22.32
N LEU A 219 16.46 -7.90 -22.76
CA LEU A 219 16.09 -8.11 -24.17
C LEU A 219 16.51 -6.94 -25.06
N ALA A 220 16.42 -5.70 -24.57
CA ALA A 220 16.90 -4.52 -25.29
C ALA A 220 18.42 -4.59 -25.53
N LYS A 221 19.18 -4.95 -24.50
CA LYS A 221 20.64 -5.15 -24.61
C LYS A 221 21.01 -6.28 -25.57
N GLU A 222 20.26 -7.37 -25.55
CA GLU A 222 20.47 -8.49 -26.48
C GLU A 222 20.16 -8.09 -27.93
N ARG A 223 19.10 -7.30 -28.14
CA ARG A 223 18.76 -6.75 -29.46
C ARG A 223 19.85 -5.81 -29.99
N GLU A 224 20.33 -4.88 -29.17
CA GLU A 224 21.43 -3.98 -29.53
C GLU A 224 22.69 -4.77 -29.91
N TYR A 225 23.01 -5.83 -29.17
CA TYR A 225 24.14 -6.71 -29.47
C TYR A 225 23.99 -7.43 -30.82
N LEU A 226 22.78 -7.89 -31.16
CA LEU A 226 22.51 -8.52 -32.46
C LEU A 226 22.57 -7.50 -33.60
N ASP A 227 22.04 -6.30 -33.41
CA ASP A 227 22.09 -5.22 -34.39
C ASP A 227 23.55 -4.81 -34.66
N LEU A 228 24.38 -4.72 -33.62
CA LEU A 228 25.83 -4.48 -33.76
C LEU A 228 26.53 -5.62 -34.52
N LYS A 229 26.20 -6.89 -34.23
CA LYS A 229 26.73 -8.03 -34.99
C LYS A 229 26.34 -7.98 -36.47
N ALA A 230 25.09 -7.65 -36.76
CA ALA A 230 24.58 -7.54 -38.12
C ALA A 230 25.26 -6.38 -38.86
N LEU A 231 25.45 -5.24 -38.19
CA LEU A 231 26.19 -4.09 -38.73
C LEU A 231 27.63 -4.49 -39.07
N VAL A 232 28.34 -5.14 -38.15
CA VAL A 232 29.72 -5.59 -38.40
C VAL A 232 29.80 -6.58 -39.55
N LEU A 233 28.87 -7.55 -39.61
CA LEU A 233 28.82 -8.50 -40.71
C LEU A 233 28.57 -7.79 -42.05
N ARG A 234 27.69 -6.79 -42.08
CA ARG A 234 27.38 -6.01 -43.29
C ARG A 234 28.58 -5.18 -43.76
N GLU A 235 29.24 -4.47 -42.84
CA GLU A 235 30.34 -3.55 -43.19
C GLU A 235 31.67 -4.26 -43.51
N PHE A 236 31.90 -5.44 -42.93
CA PHE A 236 33.17 -6.16 -43.05
C PHE A 236 33.05 -7.54 -43.73
N GLY A 237 31.83 -7.97 -44.07
CA GLY A 237 31.57 -9.27 -44.70
C GLY A 237 31.88 -10.49 -43.83
N ARG A 238 32.28 -10.29 -42.57
CA ARG A 238 32.73 -11.34 -41.65
C ARG A 238 32.14 -11.16 -40.25
N PRO A 239 31.93 -12.25 -39.49
CA PRO A 239 31.45 -12.15 -38.12
C PRO A 239 32.40 -11.36 -37.21
N ALA A 240 31.83 -10.59 -36.28
CA ALA A 240 32.60 -9.78 -35.33
C ALA A 240 33.64 -10.59 -34.53
N SER A 241 33.36 -11.86 -34.20
CA SER A 241 34.30 -12.75 -33.52
C SER A 241 35.58 -13.00 -34.31
N THR A 242 35.48 -13.12 -35.63
CA THR A 242 36.61 -13.36 -36.53
C THR A 242 37.48 -12.11 -36.63
N LEU A 243 36.85 -10.94 -36.81
CA LEU A 243 37.56 -9.66 -36.87
C LEU A 243 38.28 -9.34 -35.55
N LEU A 244 37.64 -9.60 -34.40
CA LEU A 244 38.26 -9.43 -33.10
C LEU A 244 39.45 -10.38 -32.90
N ALA A 245 39.36 -11.63 -33.37
CA ALA A 245 40.47 -12.57 -33.32
C ALA A 245 41.65 -12.12 -34.21
N GLU A 246 41.38 -11.62 -35.42
CA GLU A 246 42.40 -11.08 -36.35
C GLU A 246 43.07 -9.81 -35.79
N PHE A 247 42.29 -8.91 -35.18
CA PHE A 247 42.83 -7.72 -34.52
C PHE A 247 43.74 -8.08 -33.35
N ASN A 248 43.30 -9.01 -32.50
CA ASN A 248 44.07 -9.46 -31.34
C ASN A 248 45.35 -10.22 -31.70
N SER A 249 45.43 -10.76 -32.92
CA SER A 249 46.63 -11.41 -33.47
C SER A 249 47.56 -10.43 -34.20
N GLY A 250 47.27 -9.12 -34.16
CA GLY A 250 48.12 -8.05 -34.68
C GLY A 250 47.91 -7.73 -36.16
N SER A 251 46.86 -8.27 -36.79
CA SER A 251 46.53 -7.99 -38.19
C SER A 251 45.77 -6.68 -38.35
N ARG A 252 46.03 -5.93 -39.43
CA ARG A 252 45.29 -4.69 -39.77
C ARG A 252 43.94 -5.06 -40.39
N LEU A 253 42.85 -4.53 -39.82
CA LEU A 253 41.50 -4.73 -40.33
C LEU A 253 41.31 -3.90 -41.62
N ASN A 254 41.06 -4.56 -42.74
CA ASN A 254 40.63 -3.91 -43.98
C ASN A 254 39.11 -3.93 -44.05
N ARG A 255 38.48 -2.78 -44.32
CA ARG A 255 37.04 -2.70 -44.59
C ARG A 255 36.76 -3.45 -45.88
N SER A 256 35.68 -4.24 -45.91
CA SER A 256 35.35 -5.03 -47.10
C SER A 256 34.82 -4.08 -48.19
N GLU A 257 35.54 -3.96 -49.30
CA GLU A 257 35.02 -3.35 -50.54
C GLU A 257 34.02 -4.34 -51.16
N VAL A 258 32.79 -4.39 -50.65
CA VAL A 258 31.70 -5.07 -51.35
C VAL A 258 30.98 -4.03 -52.19
N LEU A 259 31.22 -4.15 -53.50
CA LEU A 259 30.56 -3.51 -54.63
C LEU A 259 29.06 -3.21 -54.38
N GLU A 260 28.67 -1.95 -54.58
CA GLU A 260 27.34 -1.60 -55.06
C GLU A 260 27.16 -2.16 -56.49
N GLN A 261 26.69 -3.40 -56.63
CA GLN A 261 26.07 -3.87 -57.87
C GLN A 261 24.98 -4.91 -57.56
N THR A 262 23.74 -4.44 -57.51
CA THR A 262 22.59 -5.17 -58.07
C THR A 262 21.59 -4.15 -58.58
N GLU A 263 21.79 -3.74 -59.83
CA GLU A 263 20.70 -3.42 -60.74
C GLU A 263 19.97 -4.71 -61.13
N ASP A 264 18.66 -4.60 -61.29
CA ASP A 264 17.77 -5.39 -62.13
C ASP A 264 18.17 -6.83 -62.48
N ALA A 265 17.61 -7.78 -61.72
CA ALA A 265 17.28 -9.09 -62.23
C ALA A 265 15.86 -9.47 -61.80
N ASP A 266 14.95 -9.24 -62.74
CA ASP A 266 13.62 -9.81 -62.85
C ASP A 266 13.62 -11.29 -62.42
N MET A 267 12.93 -11.60 -61.32
CA MET A 267 12.64 -12.98 -60.90
C MET A 267 11.14 -13.12 -60.66
N PRO A 268 10.49 -14.12 -61.28
CA PRO A 268 9.04 -14.15 -61.42
C PRO A 268 8.35 -14.49 -60.10
N PHE A 269 7.25 -13.78 -59.86
CA PHE A 269 6.21 -14.18 -58.92
C PHE A 269 5.81 -15.64 -59.16
N ARG A 270 6.13 -16.52 -58.20
CA ARG A 270 5.36 -17.75 -57.97
C ARG A 270 4.31 -17.46 -56.90
N PRO A 271 3.00 -17.48 -57.22
CA PRO A 271 1.96 -17.46 -56.22
C PRO A 271 1.89 -18.82 -55.53
N VAL A 272 2.09 -18.85 -54.23
CA VAL A 272 1.75 -20.01 -53.40
C VAL A 272 0.24 -19.94 -53.11
N PRO A 273 -0.52 -21.02 -53.34
CA PRO A 273 -1.98 -20.97 -53.36
C PRO A 273 -2.57 -20.91 -51.95
N ALA A 274 -3.49 -19.95 -51.75
CA ALA A 274 -4.49 -20.03 -50.71
C ALA A 274 -5.49 -21.15 -51.06
N LYS A 275 -5.50 -22.22 -50.24
CA LYS A 275 -6.67 -23.05 -49.89
C LYS A 275 -6.21 -24.19 -48.98
N ASN A 276 -6.57 -24.10 -47.71
CA ASN A 276 -7.52 -25.06 -47.15
C ASN A 276 -8.03 -24.53 -45.81
N ALA A 277 -9.29 -24.10 -45.85
CA ALA A 277 -10.17 -24.18 -44.69
C ALA A 277 -10.26 -25.64 -44.26
N PHE A 278 -10.05 -25.91 -42.99
CA PHE A 278 -10.64 -27.06 -42.34
C PHE A 278 -11.33 -26.60 -41.05
N GLN A 279 -12.65 -26.57 -41.13
CA GLN A 279 -13.54 -26.81 -40.01
C GLN A 279 -13.27 -28.22 -39.47
N ILE A 280 -12.93 -28.34 -38.19
CA ILE A 280 -13.25 -29.48 -37.33
C ILE A 280 -13.42 -28.82 -35.94
N GLY A 281 -14.60 -28.76 -35.33
CA GLY A 281 -15.52 -29.88 -35.12
C GLY A 281 -15.54 -30.11 -33.62
N THR A 282 -16.46 -29.42 -32.94
CA THR A 282 -16.88 -29.74 -31.57
C THR A 282 -17.29 -31.20 -31.51
N ARG A 283 -16.45 -32.05 -30.90
CA ARG A 283 -16.80 -33.44 -30.61
C ARG A 283 -17.17 -33.57 -29.13
N ASN A 284 -18.47 -33.75 -28.95
CA ASN A 284 -19.11 -34.31 -27.77
C ASN A 284 -18.44 -35.64 -27.35
N MET A 285 -18.14 -35.76 -26.06
CA MET A 285 -18.12 -37.05 -25.37
C MET A 285 -19.45 -37.21 -24.64
N ARG A 286 -20.30 -38.12 -25.15
CA ARG A 286 -21.37 -38.75 -24.36
C ARG A 286 -20.80 -40.02 -23.73
N HIS A 287 -20.98 -40.16 -22.42
CA HIS A 287 -21.26 -41.36 -21.63
C HIS A 287 -21.58 -40.80 -20.23
N GLY A 288 -22.69 -41.04 -19.55
CA GLY A 288 -23.89 -41.82 -19.79
C GLY A 288 -24.75 -41.64 -18.54
N GLU A 289 -26.06 -41.58 -18.74
CA GLU A 289 -27.06 -42.23 -17.89
C GLU A 289 -27.16 -41.87 -16.38
N LYS A 290 -28.17 -41.09 -15.98
CA LYS A 290 -29.43 -41.59 -15.36
C LYS A 290 -30.27 -40.48 -14.70
N SER A 291 -31.57 -40.63 -14.96
CA SER A 291 -32.72 -40.34 -14.08
C SER A 291 -33.30 -38.93 -13.91
N ILE A 292 -34.49 -38.81 -14.51
CA ILE A 292 -35.77 -38.36 -13.95
C ILE A 292 -36.10 -36.87 -14.05
N ILE A 293 -36.96 -36.61 -15.03
CA ILE A 293 -37.79 -35.44 -15.23
C ILE A 293 -39.06 -35.54 -14.38
N GLY A 294 -39.43 -34.43 -13.78
CA GLY A 294 -40.81 -34.01 -13.54
C GLY A 294 -40.80 -32.68 -12.78
N ARG A 295 -41.64 -31.68 -13.01
CA ARG A 295 -42.78 -31.42 -13.90
C ARG A 295 -43.26 -30.02 -13.45
N GLY A 296 -43.70 -29.15 -14.36
CA GLY A 296 -44.60 -28.04 -13.98
C GLY A 296 -44.21 -26.65 -14.46
N GLU A 297 -44.92 -26.20 -15.48
CA GLU A 297 -45.08 -24.81 -15.92
C GLU A 297 -45.66 -23.86 -14.83
N PRO A 298 -45.52 -22.53 -15.02
CA PRO A 298 -46.04 -21.51 -14.12
C PRO A 298 -47.44 -21.02 -14.53
N SER A 299 -48.27 -20.63 -13.56
CA SER A 299 -49.54 -19.94 -13.82
C SER A 299 -49.98 -19.00 -12.68
N VAL A 300 -50.01 -17.71 -13.02
CA VAL A 300 -51.13 -16.75 -12.88
C VAL A 300 -51.50 -16.14 -11.50
N HIS A 301 -51.32 -14.81 -11.48
CA HIS A 301 -52.07 -13.69 -10.87
C HIS A 301 -52.49 -13.69 -9.38
N LYS A 302 -52.18 -12.56 -8.73
CA LYS A 302 -53.22 -11.63 -8.21
C LYS A 302 -52.65 -10.23 -7.90
N SER A 303 -53.26 -9.24 -8.55
CA SER A 303 -53.13 -7.80 -8.27
C SER A 303 -54.07 -7.38 -7.14
N ARG A 304 -53.69 -6.40 -6.30
CA ARG A 304 -54.62 -5.31 -5.89
C ARG A 304 -53.96 -4.11 -5.20
N LYS A 305 -54.08 -2.98 -5.90
CA LYS A 305 -54.50 -1.61 -5.49
C LYS A 305 -53.60 -0.70 -4.62
N VAL A 306 -53.30 0.43 -5.27
CA VAL A 306 -52.85 1.76 -4.82
C VAL A 306 -54.04 2.56 -4.21
N PRO A 307 -53.82 3.71 -3.52
CA PRO A 307 -53.88 5.03 -4.22
C PRO A 307 -52.79 6.05 -3.79
N VAL A 308 -52.06 6.65 -4.75
CA VAL A 308 -52.09 8.05 -5.24
C VAL A 308 -51.50 9.11 -4.29
N SER A 309 -50.35 9.72 -4.65
CA SER A 309 -50.26 11.11 -5.14
C SER A 309 -48.82 11.55 -5.53
N SER A 310 -48.76 12.33 -6.63
CA SER A 310 -47.71 13.13 -7.31
C SER A 310 -46.27 13.20 -6.75
N SER A 311 -45.19 13.18 -7.54
CA SER A 311 -44.88 14.09 -8.67
C SER A 311 -43.74 13.54 -9.54
N MET A 312 -43.73 13.95 -10.81
CA MET A 312 -42.93 13.43 -11.93
C MET A 312 -41.50 14.00 -12.03
N ARG A 313 -40.49 13.16 -12.38
CA ARG A 313 -39.63 13.22 -13.59
C ARG A 313 -38.58 12.08 -13.64
N PRO A 314 -38.07 11.71 -14.83
CA PRO A 314 -37.64 10.34 -15.19
C PRO A 314 -36.12 10.07 -15.04
N PRO A 315 -35.67 8.80 -15.19
CA PRO A 315 -34.27 8.41 -15.08
C PRO A 315 -33.47 8.78 -16.34
N GLU A 316 -32.27 9.34 -16.17
CA GLU A 316 -31.36 9.64 -17.28
C GLU A 316 -30.60 8.38 -17.71
N ASP A 317 -30.90 8.01 -18.96
CA ASP A 317 -30.22 7.03 -19.79
C ASP A 317 -28.75 7.37 -20.02
N THR A 318 -27.89 6.36 -19.90
CA THR A 318 -26.52 6.36 -20.41
C THR A 318 -26.52 6.26 -21.93
N SER A 319 -26.75 7.36 -22.65
CA SER A 319 -26.40 7.50 -24.08
C SER A 319 -26.53 8.94 -24.59
N SER A 320 -25.57 9.83 -24.28
CA SER A 320 -25.39 11.08 -25.07
C SER A 320 -24.04 11.74 -24.82
N LEU A 321 -22.99 11.27 -25.53
CA LEU A 321 -21.92 12.20 -25.89
C LEU A 321 -22.43 13.04 -27.07
N PRO A 322 -22.39 14.38 -27.01
CA PRO A 322 -22.81 15.21 -28.14
C PRO A 322 -21.87 15.00 -29.33
N SER A 323 -22.42 14.96 -30.54
CA SER A 323 -21.62 14.87 -31.77
C SER A 323 -20.66 16.05 -31.88
N ASN A 324 -19.48 15.81 -32.46
CA ASN A 324 -18.37 16.75 -32.60
C ASN A 324 -18.67 17.99 -33.48
N SER A 325 -19.93 18.24 -33.83
CA SER A 325 -20.40 19.23 -34.80
C SER A 325 -21.20 20.39 -34.19
N VAL A 326 -21.38 20.46 -32.87
CA VAL A 326 -22.31 21.43 -32.25
C VAL A 326 -21.63 22.73 -31.76
N SER A 327 -20.31 22.74 -31.58
CA SER A 327 -19.62 23.97 -31.15
C SER A 327 -19.26 24.85 -32.34
N ARG A 328 -19.77 26.10 -32.35
CA ARG A 328 -19.32 27.16 -33.26
C ARG A 328 -17.90 27.65 -32.96
N ASN A 329 -17.30 27.24 -31.84
CA ASN A 329 -15.95 27.65 -31.50
C ASN A 329 -14.93 26.73 -32.22
N PRO A 330 -14.05 27.30 -33.07
CA PRO A 330 -13.14 26.54 -33.91
C PRO A 330 -12.07 25.76 -33.13
N PHE A 331 -11.79 26.13 -31.88
CA PHE A 331 -10.84 25.42 -31.02
C PHE A 331 -11.49 24.20 -30.35
N VAL A 332 -12.78 24.30 -30.02
CA VAL A 332 -13.51 23.21 -29.34
C VAL A 332 -13.97 22.14 -30.32
N ASN A 333 -14.29 22.52 -31.57
CA ASN A 333 -14.61 21.56 -32.62
C ASN A 333 -13.38 21.01 -33.39
N GLY A 334 -12.17 21.43 -32.99
CA GLY A 334 -10.90 20.95 -33.57
C GLY A 334 -10.56 21.48 -34.97
N THR A 335 -11.31 22.45 -35.50
CA THR A 335 -11.02 23.04 -36.82
C THR A 335 -9.86 24.03 -36.82
N ARG A 336 -9.43 24.51 -35.65
CA ARG A 336 -8.24 25.37 -35.49
C ARG A 336 -7.43 24.99 -34.26
N THR A 337 -6.11 24.94 -34.42
CA THR A 337 -5.17 24.72 -33.31
C THR A 337 -5.00 26.01 -32.50
N TYR A 338 -5.19 25.93 -31.18
CA TYR A 338 -5.03 27.08 -30.27
C TYR A 338 -3.57 27.41 -30.02
N ARG A 339 -3.21 28.70 -30.15
CA ARG A 339 -1.88 29.24 -29.86
C ARG A 339 -1.97 30.31 -28.77
N LYS A 340 -1.47 29.99 -27.58
CA LYS A 340 -1.58 30.83 -26.37
C LYS A 340 -0.99 32.24 -26.55
N ASP A 341 0.00 32.38 -27.43
CA ASP A 341 0.72 33.62 -27.75
C ASP A 341 -0.07 34.56 -28.69
N LYS A 342 -1.08 34.07 -29.42
CA LYS A 342 -1.82 34.86 -30.42
C LYS A 342 -3.33 34.90 -30.20
N ASP A 343 -3.89 33.85 -29.60
CA ASP A 343 -5.34 33.65 -29.53
C ASP A 343 -5.95 34.07 -28.18
N GLY A 344 -5.21 34.81 -27.33
CA GLY A 344 -5.68 35.26 -26.01
C GLY A 344 -5.90 34.12 -25.02
N GLN A 345 -6.56 34.36 -23.89
CA GLN A 345 -6.85 33.31 -22.90
C GLN A 345 -8.25 32.72 -23.14
N LEU A 346 -8.32 31.41 -23.37
CA LEU A 346 -9.57 30.69 -23.62
C LEU A 346 -10.27 30.34 -22.29
N CYS A 347 -11.48 30.86 -22.08
CA CYS A 347 -12.29 30.45 -20.93
C CYS A 347 -12.97 29.10 -21.22
N ILE A 348 -12.57 28.05 -20.50
CA ILE A 348 -13.12 26.69 -20.66
C ILE A 348 -14.62 26.63 -20.27
N ARG A 349 -15.08 27.55 -19.41
CA ARG A 349 -16.44 27.55 -18.87
C ARG A 349 -17.49 28.19 -19.79
N CYS A 350 -17.09 29.16 -20.62
CA CYS A 350 -17.99 29.87 -21.53
C CYS A 350 -17.49 29.94 -22.98
N VAL A 351 -16.37 29.29 -23.30
CA VAL A 351 -15.86 29.10 -24.67
C VAL A 351 -15.64 30.44 -25.41
N SER A 352 -15.35 31.50 -24.64
CA SER A 352 -15.08 32.85 -25.13
C SER A 352 -13.59 33.16 -25.00
N ILE A 353 -13.06 33.91 -25.97
CA ILE A 353 -11.67 34.39 -25.95
C ILE A 353 -11.68 35.84 -25.50
N THR A 354 -10.86 36.16 -24.51
CA THR A 354 -10.60 37.53 -24.10
C THR A 354 -9.20 37.90 -24.58
N ILE A 355 -9.13 38.86 -25.50
CA ILE A 355 -7.86 39.44 -25.95
C ILE A 355 -7.50 40.51 -24.91
N GLN A 356 -6.39 40.34 -24.21
CA GLN A 356 -5.83 41.42 -23.40
C GLN A 356 -5.18 42.42 -24.36
N GLU A 357 -5.84 43.57 -24.58
CA GLU A 357 -5.16 44.73 -25.12
C GLU A 357 -4.24 45.29 -24.04
N ASN A 358 -2.93 45.22 -24.29
CA ASN A 358 -1.93 45.87 -23.44
C ASN A 358 -2.09 47.39 -23.60
N VAL A 359 -2.41 48.07 -22.49
CA VAL A 359 -2.21 49.51 -22.32
C VAL A 359 -0.81 49.76 -21.79
#